data_AF-A0A8T6KK07-F1
#
_entry.id   AF-A0A8T6KK07-F1
#
_cell.length_a   1.000
_cell.length_b   1.000
_cell.length_c   1.000
_cell.angle_alpha   90.00
_cell.angle_beta   90.00
_cell.angle_gamma   90.00
#
_symmetry.space_group_name_H-M   'P 1'
#
loop_
_entity.id
_entity.type
_entity.pdbx_description
1 polymer ?
#
loop_
_entity_poly.entity_id
_entity_poly.type
_entity_poly.pdbx_seq_one_letter_code
_entity_poly.pdbx_strand_id
1 'polypeptide(L)'
;MAELMRPDGTTIHYEVFGENNGGTPLLLFAPGGVNSQIEFWQRSIINPIDAFSDEFMVIGMDQRHCGRSRTALEPFSYDKAMLDQIAVLNDLGLQRAHVMGGCIGCAYALRLADQAPARVAGLIMQDPVGLDDTNSPETFYDMFNPTIRLARADGLEAVIESAQRDPVFMQNNEAGPFAQRIHDEPLFADALRTLRRETYIALVVEFRDGMWPTGSPYFAVNEVAVARTYAPMLVIP
;
A
#
# COMPACT_ATOMS: atom_id res chain seq x y z
N MET A 1 -11.28 15.01 -5.73
CA MET A 1 -10.00 14.35 -6.06
C MET A 1 -8.89 15.34 -5.84
N ALA A 2 -7.92 15.01 -5.00
CA ALA A 2 -6.79 15.88 -4.70
C ALA A 2 -5.48 15.09 -4.84
N GLU A 3 -4.46 15.75 -5.37
CA GLU A 3 -3.10 15.24 -5.43
C GLU A 3 -2.22 16.05 -4.47
N LEU A 4 -1.50 15.35 -3.60
CA LEU A 4 -0.58 15.94 -2.63
C LEU A 4 0.87 15.68 -3.04
N MET A 5 1.66 16.73 -3.20
CA MET A 5 3.10 16.62 -3.43
C MET A 5 3.87 16.53 -2.10
N ARG A 6 4.70 15.51 -1.95
CA ARG A 6 5.59 15.28 -0.80
C ARG A 6 6.96 15.91 -1.05
N PRO A 7 7.72 16.27 0.02
CA PRO A 7 9.06 16.83 -0.13
C PRO A 7 10.08 15.92 -0.84
N ASP A 8 9.86 14.62 -0.85
CA ASP A 8 10.69 13.63 -1.55
C ASP A 8 10.34 13.48 -3.04
N GLY A 9 9.41 14.29 -3.55
CA GLY A 9 8.93 14.25 -4.94
C GLY A 9 7.83 13.22 -5.19
N THR A 10 7.36 12.51 -4.17
CA THR A 10 6.21 11.61 -4.28
C THR A 10 4.91 12.42 -4.43
N THR A 11 4.06 12.04 -5.38
CA THR A 11 2.67 12.50 -5.44
C THR A 11 1.74 11.44 -4.87
N ILE A 12 0.82 11.85 -4.00
CA ILE A 12 -0.16 10.96 -3.37
C ILE A 12 -1.55 11.37 -3.83
N HIS A 13 -2.25 10.45 -4.47
CA HIS A 13 -3.66 10.60 -4.83
C HIS A 13 -4.54 10.19 -3.66
N TYR A 14 -5.50 11.05 -3.33
CA TYR A 14 -6.53 10.73 -2.35
C TYR A 14 -7.88 11.36 -2.71
N GLU A 15 -8.93 10.76 -2.17
CA GLU A 15 -10.31 11.17 -2.38
C GLU A 15 -11.05 11.24 -1.05
N VAL A 16 -11.95 12.22 -0.94
CA VAL A 16 -12.84 12.39 0.21
C VAL A 16 -14.25 12.12 -0.26
N PHE A 17 -14.94 11.22 0.44
CA PHE A 17 -16.31 10.81 0.18
C PHE A 17 -17.21 11.21 1.37
N GLY A 18 -18.48 11.45 1.05
CA GLY A 18 -19.51 11.91 2.00
C GLY A 18 -19.90 13.38 1.82
N GLU A 19 -21.17 13.69 2.11
CA GLU A 19 -21.73 15.04 1.95
C GLU A 19 -21.49 15.87 3.23
N ASN A 20 -20.55 16.81 3.12
CA ASN A 20 -20.13 17.81 4.10
C ASN A 20 -18.95 17.40 5.01
N ASN A 21 -17.96 18.30 5.06
CA ASN A 21 -16.72 18.25 5.86
C ASN A 21 -16.95 18.28 7.41
N GLY A 22 -18.05 17.74 7.91
CA GLY A 22 -18.42 17.69 9.33
C GLY A 22 -18.55 16.27 9.90
N GLY A 23 -18.49 15.23 9.07
CA GLY A 23 -18.49 13.83 9.52
C GLY A 23 -17.22 13.46 10.27
N THR A 24 -17.29 12.41 11.09
CA THR A 24 -16.09 11.90 11.80
C THR A 24 -15.09 11.36 10.76
N PRO A 25 -13.80 11.76 10.79
CA PRO A 25 -12.83 11.29 9.80
C PRO A 25 -12.57 9.78 9.88
N LEU A 26 -12.63 9.12 8.73
CA LEU A 26 -12.30 7.72 8.53
C LEU A 26 -11.28 7.58 7.39
N LEU A 27 -10.02 7.34 7.72
CA LEU A 27 -8.94 7.12 6.77
C LEU A 27 -8.86 5.64 6.38
N LEU A 28 -8.81 5.37 5.08
CA LEU A 28 -8.87 4.02 4.53
C LEU A 28 -7.55 3.58 3.90
N PHE A 29 -7.09 2.38 4.27
CA PHE A 29 -5.98 1.67 3.63
C PHE A 29 -6.49 0.40 2.96
N ALA A 30 -6.59 0.44 1.64
CA ALA A 30 -7.22 -0.61 0.85
C ALA A 30 -6.48 -1.97 0.93
N PRO A 31 -7.18 -3.09 0.69
CA PRO A 31 -6.52 -4.37 0.42
C PRO A 31 -5.78 -4.33 -0.93
N GLY A 32 -5.19 -5.47 -1.33
CA GLY A 32 -4.56 -5.61 -2.65
C GLY A 32 -3.05 -5.78 -2.65
N GLY A 33 -2.41 -6.02 -1.49
CA GLY A 33 -0.96 -6.25 -1.42
C GLY A 33 -0.18 -5.08 -2.01
N VAL A 34 0.63 -5.35 -3.04
CA VAL A 34 1.37 -4.31 -3.79
C VAL A 34 0.43 -3.29 -4.46
N ASN A 35 -0.81 -3.66 -4.78
CA ASN A 35 -1.78 -2.81 -5.46
C ASN A 35 -2.78 -2.16 -4.47
N SER A 36 -2.34 -1.76 -3.27
CA SER A 36 -3.20 -1.13 -2.25
C SER A 36 -3.66 0.27 -2.69
N GLN A 37 -4.78 0.31 -3.42
CA GLN A 37 -5.36 1.51 -4.03
C GLN A 37 -6.87 1.60 -3.79
N ILE A 38 -7.44 2.81 -3.86
CA ILE A 38 -8.83 3.12 -3.50
C ILE A 38 -9.82 2.15 -4.16
N GLU A 39 -9.66 1.88 -5.45
CA GLU A 39 -10.57 1.01 -6.23
C GLU A 39 -10.65 -0.43 -5.68
N PHE A 40 -9.64 -0.90 -4.94
CA PHE A 40 -9.63 -2.28 -4.42
C PHE A 40 -10.62 -2.49 -3.27
N TRP A 41 -11.16 -1.41 -2.67
CA TRP A 41 -12.29 -1.51 -1.74
C TRP A 41 -13.56 -2.09 -2.39
N GLN A 42 -13.72 -1.97 -3.71
CA GLN A 42 -14.84 -2.60 -4.44
C GLN A 42 -14.77 -4.12 -4.43
N ARG A 43 -13.59 -4.70 -4.12
CA ARG A 43 -13.36 -6.15 -4.04
C ARG A 43 -13.48 -6.67 -2.60
N SER A 44 -13.61 -5.77 -1.63
CA SER A 44 -13.74 -6.12 -0.21
C SER A 44 -15.14 -6.61 0.13
N ILE A 45 -15.25 -7.44 1.16
CA ILE A 45 -16.54 -7.86 1.72
C ILE A 45 -17.37 -6.65 2.16
N ILE A 46 -16.70 -5.67 2.79
CA ILE A 46 -17.26 -4.37 3.12
C ILE A 46 -16.51 -3.34 2.28
N ASN A 47 -17.23 -2.61 1.43
CA ASN A 47 -16.70 -1.39 0.83
C ASN A 47 -17.02 -0.22 1.79
N PRO A 48 -16.03 0.30 2.54
CA PRO A 48 -16.26 1.36 3.52
C PRO A 48 -16.67 2.69 2.88
N ILE A 49 -16.36 2.91 1.60
CA ILE A 49 -16.81 4.11 0.88
C ILE A 49 -18.33 4.07 0.74
N ASP A 50 -18.88 2.97 0.23
CA ASP A 50 -20.33 2.83 0.04
C ASP A 50 -21.06 2.70 1.38
N ALA A 51 -20.45 2.03 2.36
CA ALA A 51 -21.11 1.72 3.64
C ALA A 51 -21.16 2.91 4.61
N PHE A 52 -20.20 3.84 4.54
CA PHE A 52 -20.01 4.83 5.62
C PHE A 52 -19.99 6.29 5.16
N SER A 53 -20.02 6.58 3.85
CA SER A 53 -19.98 7.97 3.36
C SER A 53 -21.18 8.83 3.76
N ASP A 54 -22.31 8.23 4.16
CA ASP A 54 -23.47 8.98 4.65
C ASP A 54 -23.28 9.54 6.07
N GLU A 55 -22.34 8.99 6.86
CA GLU A 55 -22.13 9.34 8.27
C GLU A 55 -20.71 9.83 8.58
N PHE A 56 -19.71 9.34 7.85
CA PHE A 56 -18.29 9.61 8.06
C PHE A 56 -17.72 10.46 6.92
N MET A 57 -16.70 11.26 7.25
CA MET A 57 -15.82 11.82 6.23
C MET A 57 -14.83 10.73 5.84
N VAL A 58 -15.16 9.98 4.78
CA VAL A 58 -14.37 8.83 4.34
C VAL A 58 -13.24 9.30 3.43
N ILE A 59 -12.00 8.93 3.76
CA ILE A 59 -10.80 9.37 3.07
C ILE A 59 -10.11 8.15 2.48
N GLY A 60 -10.26 7.94 1.18
CA GLY A 60 -9.54 6.92 0.43
C GLY A 60 -8.21 7.48 -0.07
N MET A 61 -7.14 6.67 -0.02
CA MET A 61 -5.86 7.04 -0.64
C MET A 61 -5.26 5.87 -1.42
N ASP A 62 -4.55 6.19 -2.49
CA ASP A 62 -3.68 5.24 -3.15
C ASP A 62 -2.33 5.24 -2.43
N GLN A 63 -1.90 4.08 -1.92
CA GLN A 63 -0.57 4.00 -1.30
C GLN A 63 0.51 4.34 -2.33
N ARG A 64 1.69 4.75 -1.85
CA ARG A 64 2.84 4.94 -2.72
C ARG A 64 3.06 3.72 -3.62
N HIS A 65 3.47 3.95 -4.87
CA HIS A 65 3.55 2.96 -5.95
C HIS A 65 2.24 2.39 -6.49
N CYS A 66 1.08 2.79 -5.96
CA CYS A 66 -0.23 2.24 -6.33
C CYS A 66 -1.12 3.29 -7.01
N GLY A 67 -2.10 2.82 -7.79
CA GLY A 67 -3.19 3.64 -8.33
C GLY A 67 -2.66 4.82 -9.13
N ARG A 68 -3.02 6.03 -8.69
CA ARG A 68 -2.58 7.32 -9.27
C ARG A 68 -1.44 7.97 -8.50
N SER A 69 -1.03 7.41 -7.35
CA SER A 69 0.14 7.89 -6.61
C SER A 69 1.42 7.57 -7.40
N ARG A 70 2.40 8.49 -7.41
CA ARG A 70 3.67 8.34 -8.14
C ARG A 70 4.85 8.65 -7.23
N THR A 71 5.85 7.77 -7.24
CA THR A 71 7.10 7.94 -6.48
C THR A 71 8.28 7.38 -7.26
N ALA A 72 9.50 7.67 -6.83
CA ALA A 72 10.71 7.18 -7.49
C ALA A 72 10.77 5.65 -7.56
N LEU A 73 11.66 5.12 -8.42
CA LEU A 73 12.01 3.70 -8.42
C LEU A 73 12.84 3.41 -7.17
N GLU A 74 12.16 3.01 -6.11
CA GLU A 74 12.77 2.75 -4.81
C GLU A 74 12.15 1.53 -4.12
N PRO A 75 12.89 0.92 -3.18
CA PRO A 75 12.34 -0.12 -2.32
C PRO A 75 11.16 0.38 -1.50
N PHE A 76 10.26 -0.54 -1.16
CA PHE A 76 9.15 -0.26 -0.27
C PHE A 76 9.62 0.10 1.14
N SER A 77 8.91 1.05 1.78
CA SER A 77 9.15 1.43 3.16
C SER A 77 7.85 1.81 3.86
N TYR A 78 7.53 1.09 4.95
CA TYR A 78 6.41 1.43 5.83
C TYR A 78 6.54 2.82 6.45
N ASP A 79 7.77 3.30 6.70
CA ASP A 79 8.00 4.64 7.25
C ASP A 79 7.57 5.72 6.28
N LYS A 80 8.00 5.59 5.03
CA LYS A 80 7.62 6.57 4.03
C LYS A 80 6.12 6.51 3.72
N ALA A 81 5.53 5.32 3.66
CA ALA A 81 4.08 5.17 3.51
C ALA A 81 3.30 5.81 4.67
N MET A 82 3.73 5.60 5.91
CA MET A 82 3.14 6.24 7.10
C MET A 82 3.25 7.77 7.04
N LEU A 83 4.39 8.29 6.58
CA LEU A 83 4.58 9.74 6.40
C LEU A 83 3.64 10.32 5.33
N ASP A 84 3.30 9.56 4.29
CA ASP A 84 2.31 9.96 3.28
C ASP A 84 0.89 10.01 3.84
N GLN A 85 0.53 9.00 4.65
CA GLN A 85 -0.77 8.94 5.33
C GLN A 85 -0.96 10.13 6.29
N ILE A 86 0.09 10.47 7.06
CA ILE A 86 0.15 11.68 7.87
C ILE A 86 -0.02 12.94 7.02
N ALA A 87 0.59 12.96 5.83
CA ALA A 87 0.53 14.10 4.93
C ALA A 87 -0.89 14.35 4.42
N VAL A 88 -1.60 13.29 4.03
CA VAL A 88 -3.02 13.38 3.61
C VAL A 88 -3.87 13.97 4.74
N LEU A 89 -3.70 13.49 5.97
CA LEU A 89 -4.41 14.07 7.12
C LEU A 89 -4.05 15.54 7.35
N ASN A 90 -2.78 15.92 7.20
CA ASN A 90 -2.34 17.31 7.35
C ASN A 90 -2.92 18.22 6.27
N ASP A 91 -2.96 17.75 5.01
CA ASP A 91 -3.50 18.49 3.86
C ASP A 91 -5.00 18.80 4.05
N LEU A 92 -5.72 17.86 4.67
CA LEU A 92 -7.12 18.02 5.05
C LEU A 92 -7.33 18.78 6.37
N GLY A 93 -6.26 19.20 7.05
CA GLY A 93 -6.34 19.89 8.35
C GLY A 93 -6.79 19.00 9.52
N LEU A 94 -6.71 17.68 9.37
CA LEU A 94 -7.20 16.70 10.33
C LEU A 94 -6.11 16.27 11.32
N GLN A 95 -6.35 16.53 12.60
CA GLN A 95 -5.43 16.10 13.66
C GLN A 95 -5.50 14.59 13.91
N ARG A 96 -6.70 13.99 13.81
CA ARG A 96 -6.93 12.60 14.21
C ARG A 96 -8.07 11.99 13.39
N ALA A 97 -7.96 10.71 13.05
CA ALA A 97 -8.99 9.97 12.31
C ALA A 97 -9.15 8.55 12.84
N HIS A 98 -10.33 7.95 12.67
CA HIS A 98 -10.43 6.49 12.67
C HIS A 98 -9.69 5.96 11.44
N VAL A 99 -9.11 4.78 11.55
CA VAL A 99 -8.34 4.18 10.46
C VAL A 99 -8.89 2.78 10.21
N MET A 100 -9.27 2.51 8.97
CA MET A 100 -9.70 1.18 8.53
C MET A 100 -8.69 0.62 7.53
N GLY A 101 -8.10 -0.52 7.85
CA GLY A 101 -7.21 -1.27 6.98
C GLY A 101 -7.87 -2.55 6.50
N GLY A 102 -7.75 -2.86 5.21
CA GLY A 102 -8.13 -4.16 4.65
C GLY A 102 -6.89 -4.96 4.25
N CYS A 103 -6.78 -6.23 4.64
CA CYS A 103 -5.64 -7.09 4.28
C CYS A 103 -4.29 -6.42 4.62
N ILE A 104 -3.46 -6.10 3.63
CA ILE A 104 -2.19 -5.37 3.82
C ILE A 104 -2.40 -3.98 4.44
N GLY A 105 -3.57 -3.38 4.22
CA GLY A 105 -4.07 -2.16 4.88
C GLY A 105 -3.90 -2.19 6.40
N CYS A 106 -4.06 -3.37 7.01
CA CYS A 106 -3.87 -3.57 8.44
C CYS A 106 -2.42 -3.31 8.88
N ALA A 107 -1.42 -3.73 8.11
CA ALA A 107 -0.02 -3.47 8.45
C ALA A 107 0.29 -1.96 8.42
N TYR A 108 -0.24 -1.23 7.44
CA TYR A 108 -0.16 0.24 7.41
C TYR A 108 -0.83 0.89 8.62
N ALA A 109 -2.03 0.43 8.98
CA ALA A 109 -2.78 0.96 10.12
C ALA A 109 -2.02 0.76 11.44
N LEU A 110 -1.42 -0.42 11.63
CA LEU A 110 -0.56 -0.70 12.78
C LEU A 110 0.69 0.18 12.80
N ARG A 111 1.35 0.38 11.65
CA ARG A 111 2.51 1.29 11.57
C ARG A 111 2.17 2.70 12.01
N LEU A 112 1.05 3.23 11.49
CA LEU A 112 0.59 4.57 11.83
C LEU A 112 0.24 4.69 13.33
N ALA A 113 -0.42 3.68 13.89
CA ALA A 113 -0.76 3.66 15.31
C ALA A 113 0.46 3.56 16.24
N ASP A 114 1.49 2.80 15.85
CA ASP A 114 2.74 2.68 16.61
C ASP A 114 3.56 3.97 16.57
N GLN A 115 3.76 4.55 15.38
CA GLN A 115 4.66 5.68 15.19
C GLN A 115 3.98 7.05 15.45
N ALA A 116 2.67 7.13 15.27
CA ALA A 116 1.91 8.37 15.44
C ALA A 116 0.57 8.13 16.16
N PRO A 117 0.56 7.57 17.39
CA PRO A 117 -0.67 7.18 18.09
C PRO A 117 -1.67 8.33 18.29
N ALA A 118 -1.17 9.57 18.43
CA ALA A 118 -2.01 10.77 18.54
C ALA A 118 -2.87 11.05 17.30
N ARG A 119 -2.51 10.48 16.13
CA ARG A 119 -3.23 10.62 14.86
C ARG A 119 -4.34 9.59 14.68
N VAL A 120 -4.42 8.56 15.54
CA VAL A 120 -5.36 7.43 15.41
C VAL A 120 -6.43 7.49 16.50
N ALA A 121 -7.69 7.65 16.10
CA ALA A 121 -8.86 7.64 17.00
C ALA A 121 -9.27 6.21 17.40
N GLY A 122 -9.20 5.29 16.45
CA GLY A 122 -9.48 3.88 16.61
C GLY A 122 -9.12 3.14 15.31
N LEU A 123 -8.96 1.83 15.43
CA LEU A 123 -8.54 0.95 14.35
C LEU A 123 -9.65 -0.05 14.00
N ILE A 124 -9.88 -0.23 12.71
CA ILE A 124 -10.74 -1.27 12.15
C ILE A 124 -9.89 -2.12 11.22
N MET A 125 -9.74 -3.40 11.55
CA MET A 125 -8.84 -4.32 10.87
C MET A 125 -9.67 -5.37 10.16
N GLN A 126 -9.83 -5.24 8.84
CA GLN A 126 -10.60 -6.18 8.03
C GLN A 126 -9.66 -7.16 7.35
N ASP A 127 -9.92 -8.46 7.51
CA ASP A 127 -9.17 -9.57 6.90
C ASP A 127 -7.64 -9.42 7.09
N PRO A 128 -7.13 -9.19 8.32
CA PRO A 128 -5.72 -8.85 8.54
C PRO A 128 -4.78 -9.93 7.99
N VAL A 129 -3.78 -9.50 7.22
CA VAL A 129 -2.71 -10.37 6.74
C VAL A 129 -1.54 -10.37 7.73
N GLY A 130 -0.98 -11.55 7.99
CA GLY A 130 0.12 -11.74 8.92
C GLY A 130 0.83 -13.07 8.68
N LEU A 131 1.85 -13.34 9.50
CA LEU A 131 2.44 -14.68 9.57
C LEU A 131 1.70 -15.53 10.59
N ASP A 132 1.34 -16.74 10.20
CA ASP A 132 0.64 -17.73 11.02
C ASP A 132 0.93 -19.15 10.50
N ASP A 133 0.18 -20.15 10.95
CA ASP A 133 0.35 -21.55 10.54
C ASP A 133 0.05 -21.79 9.05
N THR A 134 -0.60 -20.84 8.37
CA THR A 134 -0.99 -20.90 6.95
C THR A 134 -0.16 -19.96 6.07
N ASN A 135 0.39 -18.90 6.64
CA ASN A 135 1.15 -17.87 5.94
C ASN A 135 2.57 -17.77 6.50
N SER A 136 3.57 -18.14 5.68
CA SER A 136 4.98 -17.94 6.00
C SER A 136 5.59 -16.82 5.14
N PRO A 137 6.81 -16.33 5.47
CA PRO A 137 7.50 -15.39 4.59
C PRO A 137 7.59 -15.88 3.14
N GLU A 138 7.80 -17.17 2.94
CA GLU A 138 7.87 -17.80 1.61
C GLU A 138 6.56 -17.62 0.82
N THR A 139 5.39 -17.73 1.46
CA THR A 139 4.08 -17.46 0.84
C THR A 139 4.07 -16.10 0.15
N PHE A 140 4.63 -15.08 0.81
CA PHE A 140 4.68 -13.72 0.26
C PHE A 140 5.84 -13.53 -0.71
N TYR A 141 6.98 -14.18 -0.48
CA TYR A 141 8.16 -14.03 -1.30
C TYR A 141 7.99 -14.69 -2.66
N ASP A 142 7.23 -15.78 -2.73
CA ASP A 142 6.93 -16.48 -3.96
C ASP A 142 6.20 -15.62 -4.99
N MET A 143 5.44 -14.60 -4.55
CA MET A 143 4.82 -13.63 -5.47
C MET A 143 5.84 -12.83 -6.28
N PHE A 144 7.07 -12.67 -5.80
CA PHE A 144 8.10 -11.88 -6.49
C PHE A 144 9.03 -12.75 -7.35
N ASN A 145 9.01 -14.07 -7.15
CA ASN A 145 9.86 -14.99 -7.90
C ASN A 145 9.61 -14.97 -9.42
N PRO A 146 8.37 -14.85 -9.94
CA PRO A 146 8.11 -14.78 -11.38
C PRO A 146 8.81 -13.60 -12.08
N THR A 147 8.64 -12.36 -11.60
CA THR A 147 9.30 -11.20 -12.22
C THR A 147 10.84 -11.29 -12.15
N ILE A 148 11.39 -11.83 -11.05
CA ILE A 148 12.84 -12.04 -10.92
C ILE A 148 13.33 -13.06 -11.95
N ARG A 149 12.61 -14.16 -12.15
CA ARG A 149 12.94 -15.19 -13.14
C ARG A 149 12.84 -14.62 -14.56
N LEU A 150 11.78 -13.88 -14.86
CA LEU A 150 11.58 -13.26 -16.16
C LEU A 150 12.69 -12.26 -16.50
N ALA A 151 13.02 -11.36 -15.57
CA ALA A 151 14.10 -10.40 -15.74
C ALA A 151 15.47 -11.09 -15.94
N ARG A 152 15.71 -12.22 -15.26
CA ARG A 152 16.95 -13.00 -15.43
C ARG A 152 17.04 -13.67 -16.79
N ALA A 153 15.98 -14.34 -17.22
CA ALA A 153 15.93 -15.10 -18.47
C ALA A 153 15.91 -14.17 -19.69
N ASP A 154 14.96 -13.23 -19.72
CA ASP A 154 14.56 -12.53 -20.94
C ASP A 154 14.80 -11.02 -20.87
N GLY A 155 15.26 -10.51 -19.72
CA GLY A 155 15.59 -9.10 -19.53
C GLY A 155 14.38 -8.22 -19.18
N LEU A 156 14.60 -6.91 -19.12
CA LEU A 156 13.58 -5.97 -18.66
C LEU A 156 12.48 -5.67 -19.68
N GLU A 157 12.75 -5.85 -20.98
CA GLU A 157 11.71 -5.67 -22.00
C GLU A 157 10.59 -6.68 -21.80
N ALA A 158 10.91 -7.94 -21.49
CA ALA A 158 9.90 -8.96 -21.21
C ALA A 158 9.05 -8.63 -19.97
N VAL A 159 9.65 -8.05 -18.92
CA VAL A 159 8.92 -7.57 -17.74
C VAL A 159 7.97 -6.43 -18.11
N ILE A 160 8.46 -5.46 -18.91
CA ILE A 160 7.66 -4.35 -19.40
C ILE A 160 6.49 -4.86 -20.24
N GLU A 161 6.73 -5.75 -21.21
CA GLU A 161 5.69 -6.38 -22.00
C GLU A 161 4.66 -7.12 -21.13
N SER A 162 5.11 -7.81 -20.07
CA SER A 162 4.19 -8.46 -19.14
C SER A 162 3.31 -7.44 -18.40
N ALA A 163 3.88 -6.33 -17.94
CA ALA A 163 3.14 -5.23 -17.34
C ALA A 163 2.16 -4.55 -18.30
N GLN A 164 2.49 -4.46 -19.59
CA GLN A 164 1.58 -3.94 -20.61
C GLN A 164 0.38 -4.87 -20.86
N ARG A 165 0.53 -6.18 -20.67
CA ARG A 165 -0.58 -7.15 -20.83
C ARG A 165 -1.55 -7.13 -19.65
N ASP A 166 -1.01 -7.10 -18.43
CA ASP A 166 -1.78 -7.02 -17.21
C ASP A 166 -0.97 -6.27 -16.13
N PRO A 167 -1.38 -5.04 -15.77
CA PRO A 167 -0.66 -4.20 -14.82
C PRO A 167 -0.89 -4.55 -13.35
N VAL A 168 -1.78 -5.50 -13.04
CA VAL A 168 -2.12 -5.81 -11.66
C VAL A 168 -1.17 -6.88 -11.14
N PHE A 169 -0.15 -6.49 -10.38
CA PHE A 169 0.86 -7.42 -9.84
C PHE A 169 0.24 -8.61 -9.11
N MET A 170 -0.82 -8.40 -8.33
CA MET A 170 -1.50 -9.49 -7.62
C MET A 170 -2.22 -10.50 -8.54
N GLN A 171 -2.38 -10.19 -9.82
CA GLN A 171 -2.93 -11.10 -10.85
C GLN A 171 -1.84 -11.60 -11.80
N ASN A 172 -0.83 -10.77 -12.06
CA ASN A 172 0.30 -11.04 -12.92
C ASN A 172 1.63 -10.73 -12.20
N ASN A 173 2.14 -11.70 -11.47
CA ASN A 173 3.41 -11.57 -10.73
C ASN A 173 4.64 -11.38 -11.64
N GLU A 174 4.57 -11.73 -12.93
CA GLU A 174 5.67 -11.52 -13.87
C GLU A 174 5.92 -10.04 -14.17
N ALA A 175 4.85 -9.23 -14.17
CA ALA A 175 4.91 -7.80 -14.43
C ALA A 175 5.67 -7.01 -13.35
N GLY A 176 5.86 -7.61 -12.17
CA GLY A 176 6.61 -7.02 -11.08
C GLY A 176 5.87 -5.92 -10.31
N PRO A 177 6.45 -5.43 -9.20
CA PRO A 177 5.74 -4.54 -8.28
C PRO A 177 5.48 -3.14 -8.83
N PHE A 178 6.14 -2.77 -9.94
CA PHE A 178 5.98 -1.47 -10.58
C PHE A 178 5.06 -1.52 -11.82
N ALA A 179 4.42 -2.67 -12.07
CA ALA A 179 3.64 -2.98 -13.27
C ALA A 179 2.65 -1.88 -13.67
N GLN A 180 1.87 -1.40 -12.69
CA GLN A 180 0.85 -0.38 -12.95
C GLN A 180 1.45 0.91 -13.52
N ARG A 181 2.53 1.42 -12.92
CA ARG A 181 3.17 2.64 -13.44
C ARG A 181 3.87 2.39 -14.78
N ILE A 182 4.45 1.21 -14.99
CA ILE A 182 5.03 0.83 -16.29
C ILE A 182 3.96 0.88 -17.38
N HIS A 183 2.76 0.37 -17.09
CA HIS A 183 1.62 0.39 -17.99
C HIS A 183 1.10 1.82 -18.25
N ASP A 184 0.90 2.60 -17.19
CA ASP A 184 0.26 3.91 -17.28
C ASP A 184 1.17 5.01 -17.84
N GLU A 185 2.50 4.88 -17.70
CA GLU A 185 3.48 5.92 -18.03
C GLU A 185 4.61 5.41 -18.94
N PRO A 186 4.54 5.66 -20.26
CA PRO A 186 5.59 5.24 -21.20
C PRO A 186 6.99 5.73 -20.83
N LEU A 187 7.13 6.96 -20.33
CA LEU A 187 8.42 7.50 -19.89
C LEU A 187 8.99 6.75 -18.67
N PHE A 188 8.12 6.21 -17.81
CA PHE A 188 8.56 5.39 -16.70
C PHE A 188 9.04 4.01 -17.17
N ALA A 189 8.36 3.42 -18.16
CA ALA A 189 8.83 2.20 -18.83
C ALA A 189 10.21 2.43 -19.47
N ASP A 190 10.42 3.58 -20.14
CA ASP A 190 11.73 3.95 -20.70
C ASP A 190 12.81 4.07 -19.62
N ALA A 191 12.49 4.67 -18.47
CA ALA A 191 13.43 4.72 -17.34
C ALA A 191 13.84 3.30 -16.90
N LEU A 192 12.90 2.35 -16.84
CA LEU A 192 13.17 0.95 -16.55
C LEU A 192 14.12 0.31 -17.57
N ARG A 193 13.94 0.58 -18.88
CA ARG A 193 14.81 0.07 -19.95
C ARG A 193 16.27 0.47 -19.80
N THR A 194 16.54 1.61 -19.15
CA THR A 194 17.92 2.07 -18.90
C THR A 194 18.60 1.34 -17.75
N LEU A 195 17.86 0.59 -16.92
CA LEU A 195 18.43 -0.16 -15.81
C LEU A 195 19.14 -1.43 -16.28
N ARG A 196 20.20 -1.82 -15.56
CA ARG A 196 20.73 -3.18 -15.68
C ARG A 196 19.76 -4.16 -15.04
N ARG A 197 19.63 -5.36 -15.61
CA ARG A 197 18.75 -6.41 -15.07
C ARG A 197 19.05 -6.72 -13.60
N GLU A 198 20.33 -6.71 -13.20
CA GLU A 198 20.75 -6.97 -11.83
C GLU A 198 20.30 -5.87 -10.87
N THR A 199 20.30 -4.61 -11.33
CA THR A 199 19.79 -3.47 -10.56
C THR A 199 18.29 -3.58 -10.36
N TYR A 200 17.53 -3.93 -11.39
CA TYR A 200 16.08 -4.17 -11.24
C TYR A 200 15.79 -5.35 -10.31
N ILE A 201 16.50 -6.47 -10.46
CA ILE A 201 16.31 -7.65 -9.59
C ILE A 201 16.61 -7.30 -8.13
N ALA A 202 17.69 -6.56 -7.87
CA ALA A 202 18.01 -6.10 -6.51
C ALA A 202 16.89 -5.19 -5.97
N LEU A 203 16.40 -4.24 -6.77
CA LEU A 203 15.28 -3.37 -6.39
C LEU A 203 14.01 -4.16 -6.06
N VAL A 204 13.66 -5.19 -6.84
CA VAL A 204 12.50 -6.04 -6.57
C VAL A 204 12.66 -6.83 -5.27
N VAL A 205 13.87 -7.35 -5.01
CA VAL A 205 14.17 -8.07 -3.77
C VAL A 205 14.07 -7.13 -2.56
N GLU A 206 14.66 -5.94 -2.64
CA GLU A 206 14.57 -4.94 -1.58
C GLU A 206 13.13 -4.45 -1.38
N PHE A 207 12.35 -4.30 -2.45
CA PHE A 207 10.93 -3.97 -2.37
C PHE A 207 10.14 -5.05 -1.63
N ARG A 208 10.33 -6.32 -2.01
CA ARG A 208 9.71 -7.47 -1.34
C ARG A 208 10.06 -7.49 0.15
N ASP A 209 11.35 -7.40 0.48
CA ASP A 209 11.83 -7.51 1.86
C ASP A 209 11.38 -6.32 2.71
N GLY A 210 11.22 -5.13 2.10
CA GLY A 210 10.65 -3.97 2.77
C GLY A 210 9.15 -4.11 3.05
N MET A 211 8.39 -4.72 2.14
CA MET A 211 6.94 -4.92 2.29
C MET A 211 6.60 -6.08 3.22
N TRP A 212 7.41 -7.13 3.19
CA TRP A 212 7.25 -8.36 3.99
C TRP A 212 8.52 -8.65 4.81
N PRO A 213 8.90 -7.77 5.74
CA PRO A 213 10.11 -7.94 6.52
C PRO A 213 10.03 -9.19 7.40
N THR A 214 11.14 -9.93 7.47
CA THR A 214 11.28 -11.03 8.43
C THR A 214 11.41 -10.48 9.85
N GLY A 215 10.74 -11.10 10.82
CA GLY A 215 10.97 -10.81 12.24
C GLY A 215 9.74 -10.35 13.03
N SER A 216 8.59 -10.18 12.37
CA SER A 216 7.31 -10.06 13.07
C SER A 216 6.16 -10.64 12.26
N PRO A 217 5.17 -11.28 12.90
CA PRO A 217 3.95 -11.70 12.22
C PRO A 217 3.08 -10.55 11.72
N TYR A 218 3.36 -9.30 12.13
CA TYR A 218 2.58 -8.12 11.72
C TYR A 218 3.28 -7.26 10.67
N PHE A 219 4.43 -7.70 10.16
CA PHE A 219 5.26 -7.03 9.16
C PHE A 219 5.76 -5.63 9.60
N ALA A 220 4.89 -4.63 9.57
CA ALA A 220 5.24 -3.23 9.75
C ALA A 220 5.62 -2.84 11.19
N VAL A 221 5.25 -3.67 12.15
CA VAL A 221 5.48 -3.47 13.59
C VAL A 221 5.80 -4.80 14.25
N ASN A 222 6.41 -4.77 15.45
CA ASN A 222 6.62 -5.97 16.26
C ASN A 222 5.50 -6.19 17.28
N GLU A 223 5.53 -7.33 17.98
CA GLU A 223 4.56 -7.75 18.98
C GLU A 223 4.46 -6.75 20.15
N VAL A 224 5.58 -6.13 20.52
CA VAL A 224 5.62 -5.13 21.59
C VAL A 224 4.86 -3.87 21.18
N ALA A 225 4.99 -3.44 19.92
CA ALA A 225 4.25 -2.31 19.37
C ALA A 225 2.75 -2.61 19.30
N VAL A 226 2.35 -3.81 18.86
CA VAL A 226 0.94 -4.22 18.87
C VAL A 226 0.37 -4.22 20.29
N ALA A 227 1.09 -4.82 21.25
CA ALA A 227 0.65 -4.86 22.66
C ALA A 227 0.58 -3.46 23.33
N ARG A 228 1.27 -2.46 22.76
CA ARG A 228 1.25 -1.05 23.23
C ARG A 228 0.28 -0.18 22.45
N THR A 229 -0.48 -0.73 21.50
CA THR A 229 -1.47 0.04 20.76
C THR A 229 -2.63 0.40 21.70
N TYR A 230 -2.73 1.68 22.08
CA TYR A 230 -3.76 2.18 23.00
C TYR A 230 -5.07 2.58 22.31
N ALA A 231 -5.05 2.74 20.98
CA ALA A 231 -6.27 3.04 20.23
C ALA A 231 -7.22 1.83 20.30
N PRO A 232 -8.53 2.03 20.54
CA PRO A 232 -9.51 0.95 20.44
C PRO A 232 -9.41 0.27 19.08
N MET A 233 -9.38 -1.06 19.06
CA MET A 233 -9.19 -1.85 17.86
C MET A 233 -10.31 -2.88 17.70
N LEU A 234 -10.99 -2.85 16.55
CA LEU A 234 -11.94 -3.86 16.12
C LEU A 234 -11.27 -4.71 15.02
N VAL A 235 -11.32 -6.04 15.17
CA VAL A 235 -10.83 -6.99 14.16
C VAL A 235 -12.01 -7.74 13.56
N ILE A 236 -12.12 -7.70 12.23
CA ILE A 236 -13.14 -8.34 11.42
C ILE A 236 -12.43 -9.36 10.52
N PRO A 237 -12.45 -10.66 10.88
CA PRO A 237 -11.82 -11.71 10.09
C PRO A 237 -12.70 -12.21 8.93
#